data_AF-A0A0E3LHY7-F1
#
_entry.id   AF-A0A0E3LHY7-F1
#
_cell.length_a   1.000
_cell.length_b   1.000
_cell.length_c   1.000
_cell.angle_alpha   90.00
_cell.angle_beta   90.00
_cell.angle_gamma   90.00
#
_symmetry.space_group_name_H-M   'P 1'
#
loop_
_entity.id
_entity.type
_entity.pdbx_description
1 polymer ?
#
loop_
_entity_poly.entity_id
_entity_poly.type
_entity_poly.pdbx_seq_one_letter_code
_entity_poly.pdbx_strand_id
1 'polypeptide(L)'
;MTKSSYDSLIKHLPVIIGNARDMKAFTHKKTDKLDSEFIAQLALNKMIQPSRVFVKTQREFRSYVRLRLILVEKRTYIKNEAHSILASEMLHLKGVLTDIFGKNGRIILSGISSGKDVNQILGNLSPTIRKKHNQIKEILDREISQSSVYRLQICLQLIKSLDDEIEALEKEILIMPIVILTMKWTF
;
A
#
# COMPACT_ATOMS: atom_id res chain seq x y z
N MET A 1 -19.51 8.65 11.69
CA MET A 1 -18.84 9.93 11.94
C MET A 1 -17.50 9.92 11.21
N THR A 2 -17.36 10.71 10.14
CA THR A 2 -16.06 10.85 9.45
C THR A 2 -15.08 11.53 10.41
N LYS A 3 -13.76 11.27 10.27
CA LYS A 3 -12.70 11.87 11.10
C LYS A 3 -12.90 13.39 11.31
N SER A 4 -13.44 14.06 10.28
CA SER A 4 -13.67 15.51 10.22
C SER A 4 -14.57 16.08 11.33
N SER A 5 -15.71 15.45 11.63
CA SER A 5 -16.68 16.04 12.57
C SER A 5 -16.20 16.00 14.01
N TYR A 6 -15.55 14.91 14.44
CA TYR A 6 -15.02 14.78 15.80
C TYR A 6 -13.90 15.80 16.07
N ASP A 7 -12.94 15.92 15.15
CA ASP A 7 -11.79 16.81 15.29
C ASP A 7 -12.18 18.29 15.31
N SER A 8 -13.33 18.63 14.73
CA SER A 8 -13.88 19.98 14.72
C SER A 8 -14.61 20.30 16.03
N LEU A 9 -15.45 19.36 16.50
CA LEU A 9 -16.30 19.57 17.69
C LEU A 9 -15.51 19.53 18.99
N ILE A 10 -14.51 18.66 19.13
CA ILE A 10 -13.75 18.51 20.39
C ILE A 10 -13.01 19.78 20.82
N LYS A 11 -12.78 20.73 19.89
CA LYS A 11 -12.15 22.02 20.18
C LYS A 11 -13.09 23.00 20.90
N HIS A 12 -14.40 22.79 20.79
CA HIS A 12 -15.42 23.73 21.25
C HIS A 12 -16.32 23.16 22.35
N LEU A 13 -16.46 21.83 22.42
CA LEU A 13 -17.32 21.17 23.40
C LEU A 13 -16.79 19.79 23.81
N PRO A 14 -17.15 19.30 25.01
CA PRO A 14 -16.89 17.93 25.41
C PRO A 14 -17.61 16.94 24.48
N VAL A 15 -16.85 16.03 23.86
CA VAL A 15 -17.40 15.03 22.93
C VAL A 15 -17.20 13.62 23.49
N ILE A 16 -18.28 12.83 23.50
CA ILE A 16 -18.27 11.40 23.81
C ILE A 16 -18.42 10.62 22.52
N ILE A 17 -17.51 9.68 22.24
CA ILE A 17 -17.68 8.71 21.14
C ILE A 17 -18.23 7.41 21.74
N GLY A 18 -19.47 7.06 21.41
CA GLY A 18 -20.05 5.76 21.77
C GLY A 18 -19.63 4.64 20.80
N ASN A 19 -19.51 3.42 21.31
CA ASN A 19 -19.29 2.24 20.46
C ASN A 19 -20.57 1.94 19.67
N ALA A 20 -20.47 1.86 18.35
CA ALA A 20 -21.63 1.64 17.48
C ALA A 20 -22.40 0.34 17.80
N ARG A 21 -21.70 -0.72 18.23
CA ARG A 21 -22.34 -1.98 18.64
C ARG A 21 -23.26 -1.77 19.83
N ASP A 22 -22.76 -1.07 20.84
CA ASP A 22 -23.47 -0.85 22.09
C ASP A 22 -24.61 0.17 21.88
N MET A 23 -24.35 1.22 21.08
CA MET A 23 -25.38 2.20 20.71
C MET A 23 -26.55 1.56 19.96
N LYS A 24 -26.29 0.58 19.09
CA LYS A 24 -27.35 -0.14 18.37
C LYS A 24 -28.30 -0.90 19.30
N ALA A 25 -27.85 -1.34 20.47
CA ALA A 25 -28.70 -2.01 21.45
C ALA A 25 -29.68 -1.04 22.16
N PHE A 26 -29.35 0.25 22.18
CA PHE A 26 -30.20 1.29 22.76
C PHE A 26 -31.18 1.89 21.74
N THR A 27 -30.85 1.82 20.46
CA THR A 27 -31.64 2.41 19.37
C THR A 27 -32.73 1.44 18.89
N HIS A 28 -33.97 1.69 19.28
CA HIS A 28 -35.15 0.92 18.84
C HIS A 28 -36.28 1.77 18.24
N LYS A 29 -36.05 3.07 17.96
CA LYS A 29 -37.10 3.98 17.48
C LYS A 29 -36.97 4.27 15.99
N LYS A 30 -38.10 4.64 15.37
CA LYS A 30 -38.26 4.77 13.92
C LYS A 30 -37.77 6.10 13.34
N THR A 31 -37.35 7.07 14.16
CA THR A 31 -37.01 8.42 13.68
C THR A 31 -35.73 8.99 14.31
N ASP A 32 -34.90 9.64 13.48
CA ASP A 32 -33.61 10.22 13.89
C ASP A 32 -33.74 11.25 15.03
N LYS A 33 -34.88 11.95 15.11
CA LYS A 33 -35.18 12.91 16.19
C LYS A 33 -35.31 12.21 17.53
N LEU A 34 -36.08 11.11 17.59
CA LEU A 34 -36.29 10.35 18.83
C LEU A 34 -35.00 9.64 19.26
N ASP A 35 -34.20 9.17 18.30
CA ASP A 35 -32.90 8.56 18.59
C ASP A 35 -31.92 9.57 19.18
N SER A 36 -31.85 10.78 18.62
CA SER A 36 -30.98 11.85 19.13
C SER A 36 -31.35 12.25 20.56
N GLU A 37 -32.66 12.37 20.85
CA GLU A 37 -33.15 12.70 22.19
C GLU A 37 -32.80 11.59 23.20
N PHE A 38 -33.00 10.33 22.82
CA PHE A 38 -32.69 9.20 23.69
C PHE A 38 -31.18 9.07 23.96
N ILE A 39 -30.34 9.25 22.94
CA ILE A 39 -28.88 9.26 23.09
C ILE A 39 -28.45 10.42 24.01
N ALA A 40 -29.07 11.60 23.89
CA ALA A 40 -28.79 12.73 24.78
C ALA A 40 -29.14 12.42 26.25
N GLN A 41 -30.28 11.76 26.50
CA GLN A 41 -30.66 11.30 27.84
C GLN A 41 -29.65 10.28 28.41
N LEU A 42 -29.21 9.32 27.59
CA LEU A 42 -28.20 8.34 27.99
C LEU A 42 -26.86 9.00 28.32
N ALA A 43 -26.44 9.99 27.51
CA ALA A 43 -25.23 10.76 27.74
C ALA A 43 -25.30 11.57 29.04
N LEU A 44 -26.42 12.24 29.30
CA LEU A 44 -26.63 13.05 30.52
C LEU A 44 -26.55 12.20 31.78
N ASN A 45 -27.12 10.98 31.73
CA ASN A 45 -27.08 10.01 32.82
C ASN A 45 -25.77 9.22 32.89
N LYS A 46 -24.76 9.57 32.08
CA LYS A 46 -23.44 8.89 32.02
C LYS A 46 -23.53 7.39 31.73
N MET A 47 -24.57 6.95 31.00
CA MET A 47 -24.80 5.55 30.65
C MET A 47 -24.09 5.13 29.36
N ILE A 48 -23.44 6.07 28.67
CA ILE A 48 -22.63 5.79 27.47
C ILE A 48 -21.18 5.60 27.91
N GLN A 49 -20.67 4.38 27.78
CA GLN A 49 -19.25 4.12 27.95
C GLN A 49 -18.46 4.76 26.79
N PRO A 50 -17.52 5.69 27.08
CA PRO A 50 -16.74 6.33 26.03
C PRO A 50 -15.78 5.32 25.39
N SER A 51 -15.77 5.29 24.06
CA SER A 51 -14.78 4.56 23.28
C SER A 51 -13.41 5.22 23.42
N ARG A 52 -12.36 4.42 23.46
CA ARG A 52 -10.99 4.92 23.44
C ARG A 52 -10.71 5.62 22.11
N VAL A 53 -10.41 6.92 22.17
CA VAL A 53 -9.96 7.70 21.01
C VAL A 53 -8.46 7.98 21.13
N PHE A 54 -7.70 7.65 20.10
CA PHE A 54 -6.28 7.95 20.06
C PHE A 54 -6.04 9.45 19.83
N VAL A 55 -4.96 9.97 20.41
CA VAL A 55 -4.48 11.33 20.14
C VAL A 55 -4.22 11.53 18.65
N LYS A 56 -4.32 12.78 18.19
CA LYS A 56 -4.21 13.13 16.76
C LYS A 56 -2.97 12.54 16.10
N THR A 57 -1.80 12.67 16.72
CA THR A 57 -0.53 12.15 16.21
C THR A 57 -0.54 10.63 16.00
N GLN A 58 -1.12 9.87 16.92
CA GLN A 58 -1.28 8.42 16.78
C GLN A 58 -2.27 8.05 15.67
N ARG A 59 -3.34 8.84 15.48
CA ARG A 59 -4.31 8.63 14.38
C ARG A 59 -3.71 8.93 13.02
N GLU A 60 -2.86 9.94 12.92
CA GLU A 60 -2.09 10.30 11.72
C GLU A 60 -1.07 9.21 11.39
N PHE A 61 -0.28 8.77 12.38
CA PHE A 61 0.64 7.64 12.23
C PHE A 61 -0.06 6.39 11.69
N ARG A 62 -1.20 6.01 12.28
CA ARG A 62 -2.01 4.88 11.80
C ARG A 62 -2.54 5.10 10.37
N SER A 63 -2.72 6.34 9.95
CA SER A 63 -3.11 6.67 8.57
C SER A 63 -1.98 6.37 7.60
N TYR A 64 -0.74 6.75 7.93
CA TYR A 64 0.44 6.44 7.12
C TYR A 64 0.70 4.93 7.02
N VAL A 65 0.64 4.21 8.14
CA VAL A 65 0.81 2.74 8.13
C VAL A 65 -0.25 2.04 7.28
N ARG A 66 -1.52 2.50 7.34
CA ARG A 66 -2.58 1.97 6.48
C ARG A 66 -2.34 2.29 5.01
N LEU A 67 -1.91 3.51 4.69
CA LEU A 67 -1.58 3.86 3.31
C LEU A 67 -0.46 2.97 2.77
N ARG A 68 0.59 2.73 3.56
CA ARG A 68 1.69 1.83 3.19
C ARG A 68 1.19 0.42 2.88
N LEU A 69 0.33 -0.14 3.74
CA LEU A 69 -0.28 -1.45 3.51
C LEU A 69 -1.00 -1.50 2.15
N ILE A 70 -1.84 -0.51 1.86
CA ILE A 70 -2.57 -0.42 0.60
C ILE A 70 -1.62 -0.33 -0.60
N LEU A 71 -0.55 0.48 -0.52
CA LEU A 71 0.42 0.61 -1.60
C LEU A 71 1.19 -0.69 -1.84
N VAL A 72 1.56 -1.42 -0.78
CA VAL A 72 2.21 -2.73 -0.88
C VAL A 72 1.30 -3.77 -1.52
N GLU A 73 0.02 -3.79 -1.14
CA GLU A 73 -1.00 -4.67 -1.74
C GLU A 73 -1.17 -4.37 -3.24
N LYS A 74 -1.31 -3.09 -3.61
CA LYS A 74 -1.39 -2.65 -5.00
C LYS A 74 -0.15 -3.03 -5.80
N ARG A 75 1.04 -2.83 -5.24
CA ARG A 75 2.30 -3.24 -5.88
C ARG A 75 2.33 -4.74 -6.13
N THR A 76 1.89 -5.54 -5.15
CA THR A 76 1.82 -7.00 -5.27
C THR A 76 0.86 -7.43 -6.37
N TYR A 77 -0.32 -6.79 -6.46
CA TYR A 77 -1.26 -7.00 -7.56
C TYR A 77 -0.61 -6.74 -8.93
N ILE A 78 0.06 -5.60 -9.12
CA ILE A 78 0.70 -5.26 -10.40
C ILE A 78 1.86 -6.21 -10.73
N LYS A 79 2.62 -6.66 -9.73
CA LYS A 79 3.66 -7.69 -9.92
C LYS A 79 3.06 -9.01 -10.42
N ASN A 80 1.91 -9.41 -9.89
CA ASN A 80 1.20 -10.61 -10.34
C ASN A 80 0.69 -10.45 -11.77
N GLU A 81 0.15 -9.29 -12.14
CA GLU A 81 -0.22 -8.98 -13.53
C GLU A 81 0.97 -9.08 -14.48
N ALA A 82 2.12 -8.51 -14.11
CA ALA A 82 3.35 -8.65 -14.89
C ALA A 82 3.79 -10.12 -15.03
N HIS A 83 3.66 -10.93 -13.97
CA HIS A 83 3.91 -12.37 -14.06
C HIS A 83 2.94 -13.08 -15.03
N SER A 84 1.66 -12.74 -15.00
CA SER A 84 0.65 -13.30 -15.91
C SER A 84 0.97 -12.98 -17.36
N ILE A 85 1.39 -11.73 -17.67
CA ILE A 85 1.80 -11.31 -19.02
C ILE A 85 3.03 -12.11 -19.48
N LEU A 86 4.04 -12.26 -18.62
CA LEU A 86 5.23 -13.05 -18.96
C LEU A 86 4.88 -14.53 -19.20
N ALA A 87 3.95 -15.08 -18.42
CA ALA A 87 3.50 -16.45 -18.57
C ALA A 87 2.72 -16.67 -19.88
N SER A 88 1.89 -15.72 -20.32
CA SER A 88 1.16 -15.83 -21.60
C SER A 88 2.08 -15.83 -22.81
N GLU A 89 3.25 -15.18 -22.70
CA GLU A 89 4.29 -15.15 -23.75
C GLU A 89 5.33 -16.28 -23.56
N MET A 90 5.06 -17.24 -22.66
CA MET A 90 5.95 -18.37 -22.33
C MET A 90 7.37 -17.95 -21.89
N LEU A 91 7.51 -16.76 -21.29
CA LEU A 91 8.78 -16.23 -20.77
C LEU A 91 8.96 -16.64 -19.30
N HIS A 92 9.53 -17.81 -19.07
CA HIS A 92 9.74 -18.34 -17.72
C HIS A 92 11.13 -17.99 -17.17
N LEU A 93 11.22 -16.87 -16.45
CA LEU A 93 12.48 -16.38 -15.85
C LEU A 93 12.84 -17.03 -14.48
N LYS A 94 11.97 -17.89 -13.93
CA LYS A 94 12.11 -18.44 -12.55
C LYS A 94 13.37 -19.30 -12.34
N GLY A 95 13.90 -19.97 -13.36
CA GLY A 95 15.13 -20.78 -13.24
C GLY A 95 16.43 -19.95 -13.34
N VAL A 96 16.31 -18.75 -13.90
CA VAL A 96 17.46 -17.90 -14.24
C VAL A 96 17.66 -16.82 -13.18
N LEU A 97 16.58 -16.14 -12.79
CA LEU A 97 16.59 -15.02 -11.85
C LEU A 97 16.03 -15.43 -10.50
N THR A 98 16.69 -15.00 -9.43
CA THR A 98 16.17 -15.13 -8.06
C THR A 98 15.02 -14.16 -7.79
N ASP A 99 15.11 -12.93 -8.34
CA ASP A 99 14.07 -11.92 -8.28
C ASP A 99 13.92 -11.24 -9.65
N ILE A 100 12.73 -11.41 -10.24
CA ILE A 100 12.36 -10.86 -11.55
C ILE A 100 12.19 -9.34 -11.49
N PHE A 101 11.85 -8.78 -10.33
CA PHE A 101 11.73 -7.32 -10.13
C PHE A 101 12.94 -6.73 -9.40
N GLY A 102 13.99 -7.53 -9.20
CA GLY A 102 15.27 -7.07 -8.66
C GLY A 102 16.09 -6.32 -9.71
N LYS A 103 17.29 -5.86 -9.32
CA LYS A 103 18.17 -5.05 -10.19
C LYS A 103 18.36 -5.64 -11.59
N ASN A 104 18.77 -6.91 -11.67
CA ASN A 104 19.03 -7.56 -12.95
C ASN A 104 17.74 -7.89 -13.71
N GLY A 105 16.67 -8.29 -13.01
CA GLY A 105 15.39 -8.57 -13.66
C GLY A 105 14.77 -7.33 -14.29
N ARG A 106 14.87 -6.16 -13.65
CA ARG A 106 14.45 -4.88 -14.25
C ARG A 106 15.26 -4.50 -15.48
N ILE A 107 16.56 -4.80 -15.52
CA ILE A 107 17.38 -4.57 -16.72
C ILE A 107 16.87 -5.43 -17.88
N ILE A 108 16.55 -6.70 -17.62
CA ILE A 108 16.00 -7.62 -18.63
C ILE A 108 14.62 -7.16 -19.09
N LEU A 109 13.69 -6.94 -18.16
CA LEU A 109 12.31 -6.55 -18.47
C LEU A 109 12.23 -5.19 -19.16
N SER A 110 13.05 -4.23 -18.74
CA SER A 110 13.14 -2.93 -19.43
C SER A 110 13.74 -3.08 -20.83
N GLY A 111 14.77 -3.92 -20.99
CA GLY A 111 15.35 -4.27 -22.28
C GLY A 111 14.34 -4.87 -23.25
N ILE A 112 13.58 -5.87 -22.78
CA ILE A 112 12.45 -6.49 -23.50
C ILE A 112 11.44 -5.41 -23.89
N SER A 113 11.00 -4.60 -22.93
CA SER A 113 9.95 -3.61 -23.18
C SER A 113 10.36 -2.50 -24.16
N SER A 114 11.67 -2.23 -24.27
CA SER A 114 12.23 -1.20 -25.14
C SER A 114 12.70 -1.75 -26.50
N GLY A 115 12.52 -3.05 -26.76
CA GLY A 115 12.97 -3.69 -28.00
C GLY A 115 14.49 -3.66 -28.19
N LYS A 116 15.28 -3.62 -27.11
CA LYS A 116 16.75 -3.62 -27.20
C LYS A 116 17.27 -4.98 -27.66
N ASP A 117 18.38 -4.95 -28.39
CA ASP A 117 19.08 -6.18 -28.78
C ASP A 117 19.52 -6.97 -27.54
N VAL A 118 19.40 -8.30 -27.65
CA VAL A 118 19.68 -9.24 -26.57
C VAL A 118 21.11 -9.07 -26.05
N ASN A 119 22.08 -8.80 -26.93
CA ASN A 119 23.47 -8.60 -26.54
C ASN A 119 23.67 -7.33 -25.70
N GLN A 120 22.90 -6.26 -25.96
CA GLN A 120 22.96 -5.01 -25.18
C GLN A 120 22.35 -5.19 -23.78
N ILE A 121 21.26 -5.95 -23.68
CA ILE A 121 20.63 -6.28 -22.40
C ILE A 121 21.63 -7.05 -21.53
N LEU A 122 22.22 -8.06 -22.13
CA LEU A 122 23.17 -8.98 -21.52
C LEU A 122 24.45 -8.29 -21.02
N GLY A 123 24.98 -7.31 -21.77
CA GLY A 123 26.17 -6.54 -21.36
C GLY A 123 26.00 -5.75 -20.06
N ASN A 124 24.77 -5.34 -19.74
CA ASN A 124 24.43 -4.58 -18.54
C ASN A 124 24.15 -5.46 -17.31
N LEU A 125 24.17 -6.79 -17.45
CA LEU A 125 23.93 -7.72 -16.35
C LEU A 125 25.16 -7.91 -15.47
N SER A 126 24.88 -8.15 -14.18
CA SER A 126 25.90 -8.52 -13.20
C SER A 126 26.66 -9.80 -13.58
N PRO A 127 27.95 -9.93 -13.19
CA PRO A 127 28.79 -11.06 -13.59
C PRO A 127 28.26 -12.43 -13.12
N THR A 128 27.54 -12.49 -12.00
CA THR A 128 26.94 -13.73 -11.48
C THR A 128 25.87 -14.28 -12.41
N ILE A 129 25.02 -13.40 -12.96
CA ILE A 129 23.97 -13.77 -13.90
C ILE A 129 24.52 -13.97 -15.30
N ARG A 130 25.64 -13.32 -15.62
CA ARG A 130 26.35 -13.52 -16.88
C ARG A 130 26.74 -14.99 -17.11
N LYS A 131 26.94 -15.78 -16.05
CA LYS A 131 27.15 -17.23 -16.14
C LYS A 131 25.98 -18.00 -16.76
N LYS A 132 24.75 -17.46 -16.66
CA LYS A 132 23.52 -18.03 -17.24
C LYS A 132 23.14 -17.38 -18.59
N HIS A 133 24.09 -16.76 -19.28
CA HIS A 133 23.88 -16.03 -20.53
C HIS A 133 23.08 -16.82 -21.56
N ASN A 134 23.46 -18.08 -21.78
CA ASN A 134 22.87 -18.91 -22.83
C ASN A 134 21.38 -19.17 -22.55
N GLN A 135 21.02 -19.41 -21.29
CA GLN A 135 19.62 -19.61 -20.87
C GLN A 135 18.81 -18.31 -21.02
N ILE A 136 19.41 -17.17 -20.70
CA ILE A 136 18.76 -15.86 -20.86
C ILE A 136 18.51 -15.56 -22.33
N LYS A 137 19.50 -15.83 -23.18
CA LYS A 137 19.40 -15.63 -24.63
C LYS A 137 18.30 -16.51 -25.23
N GLU A 138 18.24 -17.78 -24.87
CA GLU A 138 17.20 -18.70 -25.35
C GLU A 138 15.78 -18.24 -24.96
N ILE A 139 15.61 -17.64 -23.78
CA ILE A 139 14.33 -17.07 -23.34
C ILE A 139 14.00 -15.79 -24.13
N LEU A 140 15.01 -14.95 -24.40
CA LEU A 140 14.87 -13.65 -25.08
C LEU A 140 14.73 -13.75 -26.60
N ASP A 141 15.24 -14.81 -27.23
CA ASP A 141 15.13 -15.05 -28.68
C ASP A 141 13.68 -15.38 -29.12
N ARG A 142 12.74 -15.45 -28.18
CA ARG A 142 11.31 -15.65 -28.45
C ARG A 142 10.64 -14.33 -28.83
N GLU A 143 9.78 -14.38 -29.83
CA GLU A 143 8.94 -13.24 -30.19
C GLU A 143 7.89 -12.97 -29.11
N ILE A 144 7.72 -11.69 -28.78
CA ILE A 144 6.77 -11.21 -27.79
C ILE A 144 5.77 -10.30 -28.49
N SER A 145 4.49 -10.48 -28.23
CA SER A 145 3.46 -9.60 -28.78
C SER A 145 3.67 -8.14 -28.38
N GLN A 146 3.51 -7.22 -29.33
CA GLN A 146 3.56 -5.77 -29.07
C GLN A 146 2.58 -5.34 -27.97
N SER A 147 1.41 -5.99 -27.88
CA SER A 147 0.43 -5.74 -26.81
C SER A 147 0.99 -6.10 -25.44
N SER A 148 1.66 -7.25 -25.33
CA SER A 148 2.27 -7.71 -24.08
C SER A 148 3.46 -6.86 -23.67
N VAL A 149 4.29 -6.42 -24.63
CA VAL A 149 5.36 -5.45 -24.41
C VAL A 149 4.81 -4.16 -23.79
N TYR A 150 3.76 -3.59 -24.39
CA TYR A 150 3.15 -2.34 -23.91
C TYR A 150 2.55 -2.49 -22.50
N ARG A 151 1.81 -3.57 -22.24
CA ARG A 151 1.25 -3.84 -20.90
C ARG A 151 2.34 -4.05 -19.85
N LEU A 152 3.41 -4.76 -20.21
CA LEU A 152 4.55 -4.97 -19.32
C LEU A 152 5.23 -3.64 -18.99
N GLN A 153 5.39 -2.75 -19.96
CA GLN A 153 5.96 -1.42 -19.74
C GLN A 153 5.16 -0.61 -18.71
N ILE A 154 3.82 -0.59 -18.84
CA ILE A 154 2.94 0.07 -17.87
C ILE A 154 3.12 -0.54 -16.48
N CYS A 155 3.13 -1.87 -16.37
CA CYS A 155 3.31 -2.55 -15.08
C CYS A 155 4.65 -2.17 -14.43
N LEU A 156 5.74 -2.15 -15.20
CA LEU A 156 7.07 -1.79 -14.70
C LEU A 156 7.13 -0.34 -14.20
N GLN A 157 6.51 0.59 -14.91
CA GLN A 157 6.43 1.99 -14.51
C GLN A 157 5.64 2.16 -13.22
N LEU A 158 4.48 1.51 -13.11
CA LEU A 158 3.65 1.57 -11.90
C LEU A 158 4.33 0.91 -10.70
N ILE A 159 5.00 -0.23 -10.89
CA ILE A 159 5.78 -0.88 -9.82
C ILE A 159 6.86 0.08 -9.31
N LYS A 160 7.60 0.74 -10.22
CA LYS A 160 8.63 1.70 -9.83
C LYS A 160 8.03 2.87 -9.05
N SER A 161 6.97 3.50 -9.55
CA SER A 161 6.31 4.61 -8.85
C SER A 161 5.82 4.19 -7.47
N LEU A 162 5.23 3.00 -7.34
CA LEU A 162 4.79 2.49 -6.04
C LEU A 162 5.96 2.21 -5.09
N ASP A 163 7.08 1.67 -5.59
CA ASP A 163 8.28 1.47 -4.78
C ASP A 163 8.81 2.81 -4.25
N ASP A 164 8.90 3.82 -5.10
CA ASP A 164 9.39 5.16 -4.74
C ASP A 164 8.48 5.81 -3.67
N GLU A 165 7.16 5.73 -3.83
CA GLU A 165 6.18 6.27 -2.87
C GLU A 165 6.16 5.50 -1.54
N ILE A 166 6.33 4.17 -1.59
CA ILE A 166 6.45 3.35 -0.37
C ILE A 166 7.72 3.75 0.39
N GLU A 167 8.85 3.93 -0.30
CA GLU A 167 10.11 4.33 0.34
C GLU A 167 10.00 5.73 0.97
N ALA A 168 9.38 6.69 0.27
CA ALA A 168 9.12 8.02 0.81
C ALA A 168 8.23 7.94 2.07
N LEU A 169 7.16 7.16 2.03
CA LEU A 169 6.26 6.96 3.15
C LEU A 169 6.93 6.25 4.34
N GLU A 170 7.82 5.28 4.09
CA GLU A 170 8.58 4.59 5.13
C GLU A 170 9.54 5.52 5.86
N LYS A 171 10.16 6.48 5.15
CA LYS A 171 10.99 7.52 5.78
C LYS A 171 10.18 8.37 6.77
N GLU A 172 8.99 8.82 6.37
CA GLU A 172 8.08 9.56 7.27
C GLU A 172 7.65 8.72 8.48
N ILE A 173 7.32 7.44 8.25
CA ILE A 173 6.93 6.51 9.32
C ILE A 173 8.07 6.28 10.32
N LEU A 174 9.33 6.25 9.90
CA LEU A 174 10.49 6.04 10.78
C LEU A 174 10.82 7.27 11.64
N ILE A 175 10.48 8.47 11.19
CA ILE A 175 10.71 9.73 11.91
C ILE A 175 9.68 9.92 13.04
N MET A 176 8.41 9.58 12.82
CA MET A 176 7.33 9.77 13.80
C MET A 176 7.45 9.03 15.15
N PRO A 177 7.93 7.76 15.27
CA PRO A 177 8.01 7.05 16.54
C PRO A 177 8.99 7.70 17.52
N ILE A 178 10.03 8.38 17.02
CA ILE A 178 10.96 9.16 17.85
C ILE A 178 10.20 10.28 18.57
N VAL A 179 9.35 11.02 17.84
CA VAL A 179 8.54 12.12 18.38
C VAL A 179 7.50 11.63 19.40
N ILE A 180 6.88 10.48 19.14
CA ILE A 180 5.87 9.89 20.06
C ILE A 180 6.52 9.36 21.34
N LEU A 181 7.76 8.86 21.27
CA LEU A 181 8.53 8.41 22.44
C LEU A 181 9.11 9.58 23.24
N THR A 182 9.53 10.67 22.60
CA THR A 182 10.01 11.87 23.31
C THR A 182 8.89 12.64 24.00
N MET A 183 7.66 12.60 23.48
CA MET A 183 6.49 13.19 24.16
C MET A 183 5.95 12.36 25.34
N LYS A 184 6.47 11.14 25.56
CA LYS A 184 6.03 10.24 26.65
C LYS A 184 6.76 10.45 27.99
N TRP A 185 7.72 11.37 28.07
CA TRP A 185 8.49 11.66 29.31
C TRP A 185 8.17 13.00 29.96
N THR A 186 7.03 13.61 29.60
CA THR A 186 6.50 14.78 30.29
C THR A 186 5.05 14.50 30.70
N PHE A 187 4.86 13.64 31.71
CA PHE A 187 3.74 13.63 32.65
C PHE A 187 4.07 12.68 33.80
#